data_AF-A0A2T2UZL7-F1
#
_entry.id   AF-A0A2T2UZL7-F1
#
_cell.length_a   1.000
_cell.length_b   1.000
_cell.length_c   1.000
_cell.angle_alpha   90.00
_cell.angle_beta   90.00
_cell.angle_gamma   90.00
#
_symmetry.space_group_name_H-M   'P 1'
#
loop_
_entity.id
_entity.type
_entity.pdbx_description
1 polymer ?
#
loop_
_entity_poly.entity_id
_entity_poly.type
_entity_poly.pdbx_seq_one_letter_code
_entity_poly.pdbx_strand_id
1 'polypeptide(L)'
;MSYLTFHLVFTLPPIVVLALTLPRPLAGQGGPRARYGIPLIALIAFVYTTPWDNFLVANEVWSYGPERVLATIGYVPVEEYAFFLLQTTLTGLLLYHLLARVNPPLPDKTAPHRRVRHVGAGVFLALSALGAALLVSGWTSGRYAGLILIWAGPVIAALWAFGGNVAWQMPGVFLAAVLAPTVYLWCADAIALRAGTWHIAEPTSLGAGLLGLPVEEAGFFLMTNLMVVLGLLLWLFSERAAGHPLARPLLASAERLLASAERLSPQRF
;
A
#
# COMPACT_ATOMS: atom_id res chain seq x y z
N MET A 1 -15.21 19.23 2.43
CA MET A 1 -16.33 18.25 2.35
C MET A 1 -16.27 17.39 3.59
N SER A 2 -17.25 16.52 3.89
CA SER A 2 -17.05 15.54 4.98
C SER A 2 -16.15 14.41 4.51
N TYR A 3 -15.46 13.73 5.43
CA TYR A 3 -14.62 12.58 5.10
C TYR A 3 -15.47 11.41 4.59
N LEU A 4 -16.65 11.18 5.17
CA LEU A 4 -17.60 10.22 4.60
C LEU A 4 -17.94 10.54 3.13
N THR A 5 -18.21 11.81 2.80
CA THR A 5 -18.46 12.23 1.42
C THR A 5 -17.26 11.94 0.53
N PHE A 6 -16.03 12.17 1.01
CA PHE A 6 -14.83 11.83 0.26
C PHE A 6 -14.81 10.34 -0.12
N HIS A 7 -15.13 9.44 0.80
CA HIS A 7 -15.21 8.01 0.47
C HIS A 7 -16.31 7.68 -0.54
N LEU A 8 -17.50 8.24 -0.36
CA LEU A 8 -18.63 8.01 -1.25
C LEU A 8 -18.38 8.49 -2.68
N VAL A 9 -17.53 9.50 -2.86
CA VAL A 9 -17.23 10.09 -4.18
C VAL A 9 -15.97 9.50 -4.80
N PHE A 10 -14.90 9.32 -4.03
CA PHE A 10 -13.57 9.02 -4.57
C PHE A 10 -13.08 7.60 -4.30
N THR A 11 -13.47 6.92 -3.23
CA THR A 11 -12.91 5.58 -2.93
C THR A 11 -13.89 4.47 -3.26
N LEU A 12 -15.14 4.58 -2.82
CA LEU A 12 -16.15 3.53 -3.00
C LEU A 12 -16.56 3.30 -4.46
N PRO A 13 -16.84 4.33 -5.29
CA PRO A 13 -17.24 4.11 -6.68
C PRO A 13 -16.21 3.31 -7.51
N PRO A 14 -14.90 3.65 -7.52
CA PRO A 14 -13.94 2.87 -8.29
C PRO A 14 -13.75 1.45 -7.71
N ILE A 15 -13.83 1.27 -6.39
CA ILE A 15 -13.79 -0.07 -5.77
C ILE A 15 -14.96 -0.92 -6.27
N VAL A 16 -16.18 -0.38 -6.27
CA VAL A 16 -17.38 -1.08 -6.74
C VAL A 16 -17.24 -1.45 -8.22
N VAL A 17 -16.83 -0.50 -9.06
CA VAL A 17 -16.62 -0.75 -10.50
C VAL A 17 -15.57 -1.84 -10.73
N LEU A 18 -14.42 -1.77 -10.06
CA LEU A 18 -13.37 -2.77 -10.19
C LEU A 18 -13.83 -4.15 -9.69
N ALA A 19 -14.55 -4.21 -8.56
CA ALA A 19 -15.06 -5.45 -8.00
C ALA A 19 -16.11 -6.12 -8.89
N LEU A 20 -16.99 -5.34 -9.50
CA LEU A 20 -18.04 -5.83 -10.41
C LEU A 20 -17.49 -6.28 -11.77
N THR A 21 -16.42 -5.63 -12.24
CA THR A 21 -15.82 -5.90 -13.56
C THR A 21 -14.59 -6.81 -13.51
N LEU A 22 -14.25 -7.32 -12.32
CA LEU A 22 -13.06 -8.15 -12.13
C LEU A 22 -13.20 -9.49 -12.88
N PRO A 23 -12.30 -9.81 -13.83
CA PRO A 23 -12.34 -11.11 -14.50
C PRO A 23 -12.07 -12.24 -13.50
N ARG A 24 -13.02 -13.17 -13.35
CA ARG A 24 -12.89 -14.34 -12.48
C ARG A 24 -12.52 -15.59 -13.29
N PRO A 25 -11.69 -16.52 -12.77
CA PRO A 25 -10.93 -16.49 -11.52
C PRO A 25 -9.50 -15.94 -11.73
N LEU A 26 -9.34 -14.62 -11.91
CA LEU A 26 -8.07 -13.93 -12.17
C LEU A 26 -7.26 -14.48 -13.36
N ALA A 27 -7.95 -15.03 -14.36
CA ALA A 27 -7.31 -15.66 -15.52
C ALA A 27 -6.25 -16.73 -15.14
N GLY A 28 -6.40 -17.39 -13.98
CA GLY A 28 -5.46 -18.41 -13.51
C GLY A 28 -4.23 -17.88 -12.77
N GLN A 29 -4.15 -16.57 -12.52
CA GLN A 29 -3.05 -15.95 -11.77
C GLN A 29 -3.30 -16.05 -10.25
N GLY A 30 -2.33 -16.57 -9.50
CA GLY A 30 -2.34 -16.62 -8.03
C GLY A 30 -3.20 -17.72 -7.38
N GLY A 31 -3.95 -18.50 -8.17
CA GLY A 31 -4.70 -19.66 -7.68
C GLY A 31 -5.64 -19.34 -6.49
N PRO A 32 -5.82 -20.26 -5.54
CA PRO A 32 -6.69 -20.03 -4.38
C PRO A 32 -6.22 -18.91 -3.44
N ARG A 33 -4.92 -18.61 -3.44
CA ARG A 33 -4.33 -17.55 -2.59
C ARG A 33 -4.95 -16.19 -2.86
N ALA A 34 -5.38 -15.94 -4.09
CA ALA A 34 -5.99 -14.69 -4.49
C ALA A 34 -7.25 -14.32 -3.71
N ARG A 35 -7.99 -15.31 -3.19
CA ARG A 35 -9.20 -15.06 -2.39
C ARG A 35 -8.86 -14.31 -1.09
N TYR A 36 -7.69 -14.54 -0.53
CA TYR A 36 -7.29 -14.05 0.79
C TYR A 36 -6.24 -12.93 0.72
N GLY A 37 -5.68 -12.64 -0.46
CA GLY A 37 -4.64 -11.63 -0.60
C GLY A 37 -5.08 -10.24 -0.14
N ILE A 38 -6.16 -9.70 -0.71
CA ILE A 38 -6.65 -8.36 -0.35
C ILE A 38 -7.06 -8.29 1.14
N PRO A 39 -7.89 -9.21 1.68
CA PRO A 39 -8.25 -9.18 3.10
C PRO A 39 -7.03 -9.25 4.05
N LEU A 40 -6.04 -10.09 3.72
CA LEU A 40 -4.82 -10.22 4.53
C LEU A 40 -4.01 -8.93 4.52
N ILE A 41 -3.73 -8.38 3.34
CA ILE A 41 -2.94 -7.14 3.22
C ILE A 41 -3.69 -5.96 3.84
N ALA A 42 -5.02 -5.90 3.72
CA ALA A 42 -5.84 -4.87 4.36
C ALA A 42 -5.77 -4.95 5.89
N LEU A 43 -5.81 -6.15 6.47
CA LEU A 43 -5.62 -6.34 7.91
C LEU A 43 -4.23 -5.91 8.37
N ILE A 44 -3.18 -6.29 7.62
CA ILE A 44 -1.81 -5.89 7.93
C ILE A 44 -1.67 -4.37 7.85
N ALA A 45 -2.17 -3.73 6.79
CA ALA A 45 -2.16 -2.29 6.62
C ALA A 45 -2.88 -1.59 7.77
N PHE A 46 -4.07 -2.07 8.15
CA PHE A 46 -4.81 -1.54 9.27
C PHE A 46 -3.99 -1.57 10.57
N VAL A 47 -3.45 -2.74 10.94
CA VAL A 47 -2.69 -2.90 12.19
C VAL A 47 -1.39 -2.10 12.17
N TYR A 48 -0.70 -2.07 11.03
CA TYR A 48 0.61 -1.43 10.91
C TYR A 48 0.52 0.10 10.82
N THR A 49 -0.50 0.63 10.14
CA THR A 49 -0.69 2.07 9.95
C THR A 49 -1.33 2.72 11.17
N THR A 50 -2.26 2.05 11.87
CA THR A 50 -2.95 2.58 13.08
C THR A 50 -2.03 3.33 14.06
N PRO A 51 -0.92 2.74 14.57
CA PRO A 51 -0.08 3.44 15.54
C PRO A 51 0.69 4.62 14.94
N TRP A 52 1.14 4.49 13.68
CA TRP A 52 1.85 5.56 12.98
C TRP A 52 0.93 6.75 12.72
N ASP A 53 -0.30 6.48 12.31
CA ASP A 53 -1.28 7.50 11.99
C ASP A 53 -1.74 8.28 13.22
N ASN A 54 -2.01 7.55 14.32
CA ASN A 54 -2.30 8.19 15.60
C ASN A 54 -1.13 9.04 16.10
N PHE A 55 0.11 8.59 15.89
CA PHE A 55 1.30 9.37 16.24
C PHE A 55 1.37 10.68 15.43
N LEU A 56 1.07 10.65 14.12
CA LEU A 56 1.06 11.85 13.29
C LEU A 56 0.04 12.88 13.76
N VAL A 57 -1.21 12.46 13.97
CA VAL A 57 -2.28 13.35 14.42
C VAL A 57 -2.00 13.88 15.83
N ALA A 58 -1.54 13.03 16.75
CA ALA A 58 -1.19 13.44 18.11
C ALA A 58 -0.03 14.46 18.16
N ASN A 59 0.81 14.49 17.12
CA ASN A 59 1.92 15.43 16.98
C ASN A 59 1.60 16.60 16.02
N GLU A 60 0.33 16.79 15.68
CA GLU A 60 -0.16 17.89 14.84
C GLU A 60 0.53 17.95 13.47
N VAL A 61 1.00 16.81 12.93
CA VAL A 61 1.56 16.77 11.57
C VAL A 61 0.45 17.02 10.54
N TRP A 62 -0.74 16.49 10.80
CA TRP A 62 -1.97 16.86 10.13
C TRP A 62 -3.16 16.84 11.10
N SER A 63 -4.29 17.37 10.67
CA SER A 63 -5.51 17.46 11.46
C SER A 63 -6.77 17.38 10.59
N TYR A 64 -7.90 17.06 11.21
CA TYR A 64 -9.19 16.95 10.54
C TYR A 64 -10.10 18.10 10.94
N GLY A 65 -10.99 18.52 10.03
CA GLY A 65 -12.01 19.50 10.36
C GLY A 65 -12.96 18.95 11.44
N PRO A 66 -13.22 19.67 12.56
CA PRO A 66 -14.02 19.15 13.67
C PRO A 66 -15.43 18.69 13.29
N GLU A 67 -16.04 19.34 12.29
CA GLU A 67 -17.38 19.04 11.77
C GLU A 67 -17.35 18.18 10.49
N ARG A 68 -16.19 17.64 10.13
CA ARG A 68 -15.99 16.88 8.87
C ARG A 68 -15.90 15.37 9.08
N VAL A 69 -15.91 14.91 10.34
CA VAL A 69 -15.72 13.52 10.74
C VAL A 69 -16.90 13.03 11.58
N LEU A 70 -17.22 11.75 11.48
CA LEU A 70 -18.34 11.12 12.19
C LEU A 70 -17.99 10.81 13.65
N ALA A 71 -16.79 10.26 13.87
CA ALA A 71 -16.29 9.86 15.18
C ALA A 71 -14.78 9.71 15.14
N THR A 72 -14.14 9.80 16.31
CA THR A 72 -12.69 9.63 16.47
C THR A 72 -12.43 8.48 17.46
N ILE A 73 -11.49 7.60 17.11
CA ILE A 73 -10.98 6.57 18.02
C ILE A 73 -9.48 6.82 18.20
N GLY A 74 -9.06 7.09 19.44
CA GLY A 74 -7.73 7.64 19.69
C GLY A 74 -7.66 9.08 19.20
N TYR A 75 -6.73 9.37 18.30
CA TYR A 75 -6.56 10.68 17.67
C TYR A 75 -7.15 10.74 16.25
N VAL A 76 -7.42 9.58 15.66
CA VAL A 76 -7.72 9.41 14.23
C VAL A 76 -9.22 9.16 14.01
N PRO A 77 -9.85 9.75 12.97
CA PRO A 77 -11.24 9.51 12.61
C PRO A 77 -11.53 8.07 12.20
N VAL A 78 -12.76 7.59 12.44
CA VAL A 78 -13.23 6.27 11.98
C VAL A 78 -13.12 6.10 10.46
N GLU A 79 -13.28 7.20 9.73
CA GLU A 79 -13.14 7.24 8.28
C GLU A 79 -11.70 7.01 7.81
N GLU A 80 -10.69 7.49 8.53
CA GLU A 80 -9.29 7.24 8.18
C GLU A 80 -8.93 5.74 8.34
N TYR A 81 -9.41 5.11 9.41
CA TYR A 81 -9.28 3.67 9.56
C TYR A 81 -9.97 2.91 8.41
N ALA A 82 -11.11 3.40 7.94
CA ALA A 82 -11.76 2.87 6.74
C ALA A 82 -10.91 3.13 5.49
N PHE A 83 -10.25 4.29 5.37
CA PHE A 83 -9.36 4.61 4.27
C PHE A 83 -8.23 3.59 4.12
N PHE A 84 -7.61 3.12 5.21
CA PHE A 84 -6.56 2.09 5.14
C PHE A 84 -7.06 0.82 4.42
N LEU A 85 -8.29 0.41 4.73
CA LEU A 85 -8.94 -0.77 4.15
C LEU A 85 -9.37 -0.50 2.69
N LEU A 86 -9.94 0.68 2.43
CA LEU A 86 -10.45 1.07 1.13
C LEU A 86 -9.33 1.29 0.11
N GLN A 87 -8.26 2.00 0.48
CA GLN A 87 -7.08 2.20 -0.37
C GLN A 87 -6.41 0.86 -0.70
N THR A 88 -6.24 -0.01 0.30
CA THR A 88 -5.71 -1.37 0.06
C THR A 88 -6.59 -2.16 -0.90
N THR A 89 -7.91 -2.08 -0.74
CA THR A 89 -8.88 -2.76 -1.60
C THR A 89 -8.87 -2.21 -3.02
N LEU A 90 -8.86 -0.89 -3.18
CA LEU A 90 -8.79 -0.20 -4.48
C LEU A 90 -7.54 -0.64 -5.26
N THR A 91 -6.37 -0.50 -4.64
CA THR A 91 -5.09 -0.85 -5.25
C THR A 91 -4.98 -2.34 -5.53
N GLY A 92 -5.45 -3.19 -4.62
CA GLY A 92 -5.45 -4.64 -4.80
C GLY A 92 -6.37 -5.10 -5.94
N LEU A 93 -7.58 -4.54 -6.04
CA LEU A 93 -8.51 -4.86 -7.13
C LEU A 93 -7.96 -4.39 -8.48
N LEU A 94 -7.32 -3.21 -8.53
CA LEU A 94 -6.68 -2.73 -9.75
C LEU A 94 -5.53 -3.65 -10.18
N LEU A 95 -4.66 -4.06 -9.24
CA LEU A 95 -3.61 -5.03 -9.52
C LEU A 95 -4.19 -6.33 -10.09
N TYR A 96 -5.26 -6.84 -9.48
CA TYR A 96 -5.93 -8.07 -9.92
C TYR A 96 -6.51 -7.93 -11.33
N HIS A 97 -7.07 -6.77 -11.65
CA HIS A 97 -7.57 -6.44 -12.97
C HIS A 97 -6.44 -6.41 -14.01
N LEU A 98 -5.32 -5.78 -13.69
CA LEU A 98 -4.14 -5.72 -14.55
C LEU A 98 -3.53 -7.10 -14.78
N LEU A 99 -3.38 -7.91 -13.73
CA LEU A 99 -2.89 -9.29 -13.84
C LEU A 99 -3.80 -10.13 -14.73
N ALA A 100 -5.12 -10.03 -14.57
CA ALA A 100 -6.07 -10.81 -15.34
C ALA A 100 -6.14 -10.40 -16.82
N ARG A 101 -6.00 -9.10 -17.13
CA ARG A 101 -6.15 -8.59 -18.51
C ARG A 101 -4.86 -8.55 -19.30
N VAL A 102 -3.76 -8.15 -18.67
CA VAL A 102 -2.43 -8.17 -19.30
C VAL A 102 -1.94 -9.61 -19.40
N ASN A 103 -2.31 -10.45 -18.43
CA ASN A 103 -1.89 -11.85 -18.32
C ASN A 103 -0.37 -12.02 -18.53
N PRO A 104 0.47 -11.37 -17.69
CA PRO A 104 1.91 -11.47 -17.86
C PRO A 104 2.37 -12.93 -17.68
N PRO A 105 3.45 -13.35 -18.34
CA PRO A 105 4.05 -14.65 -18.11
C PRO A 105 4.33 -14.85 -16.62
N LEU A 106 4.10 -16.07 -16.14
CA LEU A 106 4.37 -16.39 -14.75
C LEU A 106 5.86 -16.16 -14.43
N PRO A 107 6.21 -15.51 -13.31
CA PRO A 107 7.60 -15.21 -12.98
C PRO A 107 8.49 -16.45 -12.99
N ASP A 108 9.63 -16.37 -13.66
CA ASP A 108 10.65 -17.41 -13.64
C ASP A 108 11.33 -17.43 -12.27
N LYS A 109 11.26 -18.61 -11.64
CA LYS A 109 11.86 -18.90 -10.33
C LYS A 109 13.38 -19.11 -10.41
N THR A 110 13.91 -19.41 -11.59
CA THR A 110 15.33 -19.74 -11.82
C THR A 110 16.17 -18.54 -12.25
N ALA A 111 15.52 -17.44 -12.63
CA ALA A 111 16.21 -16.25 -13.10
C ALA A 111 17.09 -15.59 -12.02
N PRO A 112 18.35 -15.21 -12.34
CA PRO A 112 19.34 -14.75 -11.37
C PRO A 112 19.15 -13.27 -10.97
N HIS A 113 17.98 -12.90 -10.44
CA HIS A 113 17.64 -11.52 -10.05
C HIS A 113 18.21 -11.09 -8.68
N ARG A 114 19.31 -11.69 -8.22
CA ARG A 114 19.92 -11.40 -6.91
C ARG A 114 20.36 -9.93 -6.80
N ARG A 115 20.93 -9.36 -7.87
CA ARG A 115 21.32 -7.94 -7.89
C ARG A 115 20.12 -7.01 -7.76
N VAL A 116 19.03 -7.27 -8.49
CA VAL A 116 17.79 -6.46 -8.43
C VAL A 116 17.23 -6.42 -7.01
N ARG A 117 17.20 -7.56 -6.32
CA ARG A 117 16.71 -7.67 -4.95
C ARG A 117 17.57 -6.84 -3.98
N HIS A 118 18.90 -7.02 -4.03
CA HIS A 118 19.81 -6.33 -3.10
C HIS A 118 19.90 -4.84 -3.37
N VAL A 119 19.97 -4.43 -4.64
CA VAL A 119 20.02 -3.01 -5.01
C VAL A 119 18.73 -2.31 -4.61
N GLY A 120 17.56 -2.86 -4.95
CA GLY A 120 16.30 -2.21 -4.58
C GLY A 120 16.07 -2.19 -3.06
N ALA A 121 16.39 -3.27 -2.34
CA ALA A 121 16.36 -3.26 -0.88
C ALA A 121 17.31 -2.20 -0.30
N GLY A 122 18.53 -2.10 -0.84
CA GLY A 122 19.50 -1.07 -0.45
C GLY A 122 19.01 0.35 -0.70
N VAL A 123 18.30 0.60 -1.81
CA VAL A 123 17.68 1.91 -2.10
C VAL A 123 16.66 2.27 -1.03
N PHE A 124 15.74 1.37 -0.67
CA PHE A 124 14.72 1.67 0.35
C PHE A 124 15.30 1.78 1.77
N LEU A 125 16.37 1.05 2.08
CA LEU A 125 17.14 1.25 3.32
C LEU A 125 17.84 2.61 3.34
N ALA A 126 18.43 3.05 2.22
CA ALA A 126 19.03 4.38 2.11
C ALA A 126 17.98 5.49 2.27
N LEU A 127 16.79 5.31 1.69
CA LEU A 127 15.65 6.21 1.90
C LEU A 127 15.20 6.24 3.37
N SER A 128 15.17 5.09 4.04
CA SER A 128 14.88 5.04 5.48
C SER A 128 15.95 5.76 6.31
N ALA A 129 17.23 5.63 5.96
CA ALA A 129 18.32 6.33 6.62
C ALA A 129 18.23 7.85 6.40
N LEU A 130 17.85 8.28 5.19
CA LEU A 130 17.53 9.67 4.91
C LEU A 130 16.37 10.16 5.77
N GLY A 131 15.29 9.37 5.90
CA GLY A 131 14.18 9.68 6.79
C GLY A 131 14.62 9.89 8.24
N ALA A 132 15.46 9.00 8.76
CA ALA A 132 16.04 9.15 10.09
C ALA A 132 16.91 10.40 10.22
N ALA A 133 17.74 10.70 9.21
CA ALA A 133 18.57 11.90 9.20
C ALA A 133 17.74 13.19 9.22
N LEU A 134 16.63 13.24 8.48
CA LEU A 134 15.69 14.37 8.51
C LEU A 134 15.13 14.58 9.92
N LEU A 135 14.72 13.52 10.61
CA LEU A 135 14.17 13.61 11.96
C LEU A 135 15.21 14.01 13.01
N VAL A 136 16.41 13.45 12.95
CA VAL A 136 17.50 13.74 13.91
C VAL A 136 18.07 15.15 13.71
N SER A 137 18.01 15.70 12.49
CA SER A 137 18.52 17.05 12.19
C SER A 137 17.75 18.17 12.92
N GLY A 138 16.54 17.90 13.42
CA GLY A 138 15.65 18.91 13.99
C GLY A 138 15.00 19.83 12.94
N TRP A 139 15.18 19.55 11.65
CA TRP A 139 14.57 20.34 10.57
C TRP A 139 13.05 20.11 10.52
N THR A 140 12.29 21.10 10.95
CA THR A 140 10.83 21.01 11.10
C THR A 140 10.11 20.69 9.79
N SER A 141 10.46 21.37 8.70
CA SER A 141 9.85 21.14 7.38
C SER A 141 10.15 19.75 6.79
N GLY A 142 11.22 19.10 7.26
CA GLY A 142 11.56 17.73 6.86
C GLY A 142 10.83 16.66 7.68
N ARG A 143 10.08 17.04 8.72
CA ARG A 143 9.52 16.09 9.68
C ARG A 143 8.52 15.15 9.06
N TYR A 144 7.57 15.66 8.26
CA TYR A 144 6.55 14.80 7.66
C TYR A 144 7.15 13.80 6.66
N ALA A 145 8.00 14.27 5.75
CA ALA A 145 8.73 13.41 4.82
C ALA A 145 9.61 12.38 5.57
N GLY A 146 10.30 12.81 6.64
CA GLY A 146 11.11 11.93 7.48
C GLY A 146 10.30 10.79 8.11
N LEU A 147 9.11 11.09 8.63
CA LEU A 147 8.20 10.11 9.23
C LEU A 147 7.63 9.12 8.22
N ILE A 148 7.34 9.55 6.98
CA ILE A 148 6.94 8.63 5.89
C ILE A 148 8.09 7.68 5.55
N LEU A 149 9.30 8.21 5.33
CA LEU A 149 10.44 7.43 4.85
C LEU A 149 10.94 6.40 5.87
N ILE A 150 11.03 6.77 7.15
CA ILE A 150 11.50 5.86 8.19
C ILE A 150 10.49 4.75 8.50
N TRP A 151 9.19 5.03 8.31
CA TRP A 151 8.12 4.06 8.50
C TRP A 151 8.00 3.10 7.32
N ALA A 152 7.86 3.61 6.10
CA ALA A 152 7.63 2.77 4.93
C ALA A 152 8.90 2.10 4.39
N GLY A 153 10.04 2.78 4.45
CA GLY A 153 11.31 2.35 3.84
C GLY A 153 11.73 0.93 4.26
N PRO A 154 11.81 0.59 5.56
CA PRO A 154 12.21 -0.75 6.01
C PRO A 154 11.26 -1.85 5.53
N VAL A 155 9.95 -1.59 5.51
CA VAL A 155 8.94 -2.55 5.05
C VAL A 155 9.08 -2.79 3.56
N ILE A 156 9.17 -1.72 2.75
CA ILE A 156 9.34 -1.85 1.31
C ILE A 156 10.69 -2.52 0.98
N ALA A 157 11.76 -2.20 1.73
CA ALA A 157 13.05 -2.88 1.58
C ALA A 157 12.93 -4.38 1.79
N ALA A 158 12.22 -4.82 2.84
CA ALA A 158 11.98 -6.23 3.10
C ALA A 158 11.12 -6.87 1.99
N LEU A 159 9.99 -6.25 1.63
CA LEU A 159 9.12 -6.73 0.56
C LEU A 159 9.86 -6.86 -0.78
N TRP A 160 10.71 -5.89 -1.12
CA TRP A 160 11.55 -5.93 -2.32
C TRP A 160 12.65 -7.00 -2.21
N ALA A 161 13.27 -7.13 -1.04
CA ALA A 161 14.26 -8.17 -0.79
C ALA A 161 13.67 -9.57 -0.98
N PHE A 162 12.40 -9.81 -0.64
CA PHE A 162 11.76 -11.12 -0.79
C PHE A 162 11.07 -11.33 -2.14
N GLY A 163 10.35 -10.32 -2.65
CA GLY A 163 9.47 -10.42 -3.82
C GLY A 163 9.80 -9.48 -4.98
N GLY A 164 10.84 -8.64 -4.88
CA GLY A 164 11.19 -7.67 -5.92
C GLY A 164 11.53 -8.31 -7.28
N ASN A 165 11.95 -9.58 -7.30
CA ASN A 165 12.16 -10.33 -8.55
C ASN A 165 10.86 -10.60 -9.31
N VAL A 166 9.72 -10.69 -8.62
CA VAL A 166 8.40 -10.87 -9.25
C VAL A 166 8.00 -9.57 -9.92
N ALA A 167 8.05 -8.45 -9.19
CA ALA A 167 7.74 -7.12 -9.72
C ALA A 167 8.61 -6.76 -10.94
N TRP A 168 9.90 -7.09 -10.89
CA TRP A 168 10.85 -6.83 -11.98
C TRP A 168 10.54 -7.57 -13.29
N GLN A 169 9.87 -8.72 -13.22
CA GLN A 169 9.51 -9.51 -14.39
C GLN A 169 8.18 -9.08 -15.03
N MET A 170 7.44 -8.18 -14.38
CA MET A 170 6.19 -7.61 -14.90
C MET A 170 6.13 -6.09 -14.69
N PRO A 171 7.13 -5.32 -15.17
CA PRO A 171 7.27 -3.91 -14.83
C PRO A 171 6.06 -3.08 -15.26
N GLY A 172 5.43 -3.40 -16.39
CA GLY A 172 4.22 -2.72 -16.85
C GLY A 172 3.05 -2.87 -15.88
N VAL A 173 2.77 -4.08 -15.41
CA VAL A 173 1.70 -4.36 -14.43
C VAL A 173 2.05 -3.73 -13.08
N PHE A 174 3.29 -3.91 -12.63
CA PHE A 174 3.76 -3.36 -11.35
C PHE A 174 3.68 -1.83 -11.32
N LEU A 175 4.24 -1.15 -12.33
CA LEU A 175 4.22 0.32 -12.40
C LEU A 175 2.80 0.85 -12.54
N ALA A 176 1.94 0.23 -13.36
CA ALA A 176 0.55 0.66 -13.50
C ALA A 176 -0.22 0.48 -12.18
N ALA A 177 -0.03 -0.65 -11.49
CA ALA A 177 -0.70 -0.94 -10.21
C ALA A 177 -0.25 -0.01 -9.08
N VAL A 178 0.96 0.54 -9.14
CA VAL A 178 1.48 1.50 -8.15
C VAL A 178 1.12 2.93 -8.52
N LEU A 179 1.44 3.35 -9.75
CA LEU A 179 1.36 4.75 -10.16
C LEU A 179 -0.08 5.22 -10.41
N ALA A 180 -0.94 4.38 -10.99
CA ALA A 180 -2.32 4.78 -11.27
C ALA A 180 -3.11 5.12 -9.99
N PRO A 181 -3.15 4.27 -8.93
CA PRO A 181 -3.83 4.65 -7.70
C PRO A 181 -3.09 5.76 -6.95
N THR A 182 -1.76 5.86 -7.07
CA THR A 182 -0.99 6.96 -6.47
C THR A 182 -1.44 8.30 -7.04
N VAL A 183 -1.44 8.45 -8.37
CA VAL A 183 -1.87 9.70 -9.02
C VAL A 183 -3.35 9.97 -8.74
N TYR A 184 -4.20 8.94 -8.83
CA TYR A 184 -5.63 9.10 -8.57
C TYR A 184 -5.92 9.59 -7.15
N LEU A 185 -5.36 8.94 -6.13
CA LEU A 185 -5.57 9.29 -4.74
C LEU A 185 -4.92 10.63 -4.39
N TRP A 186 -3.76 10.94 -4.95
CA TRP A 186 -3.13 12.25 -4.79
C TRP A 186 -4.00 13.38 -5.38
N CYS A 187 -4.62 13.17 -6.54
CA CYS A 187 -5.57 14.12 -7.10
C CYS A 187 -6.88 14.21 -6.28
N ALA A 188 -7.36 13.11 -5.70
CA ALA A 188 -8.54 13.14 -4.83
C ALA A 188 -8.25 13.87 -3.51
N ASP A 189 -7.09 13.58 -2.90
CA ASP A 189 -6.60 14.23 -1.67
C ASP A 189 -6.47 15.74 -1.85
N ALA A 190 -5.91 16.19 -2.97
CA ALA A 190 -5.86 17.59 -3.35
C ALA A 190 -7.23 18.30 -3.30
N ILE A 191 -8.28 17.62 -3.75
CA ILE A 191 -9.64 18.15 -3.73
C ILE A 191 -10.15 18.19 -2.29
N ALA A 192 -9.85 17.17 -1.48
CA ALA A 192 -10.25 17.10 -0.08
C ALA A 192 -9.57 18.17 0.79
N LEU A 193 -8.26 18.43 0.57
CA LEU A 193 -7.48 19.50 1.18
C LEU A 193 -8.09 20.87 0.85
N ARG A 194 -8.33 21.16 -0.45
CA ARG A 194 -8.98 22.42 -0.86
C ARG A 194 -10.40 22.57 -0.31
N ALA A 195 -11.08 21.46 -0.06
CA ALA A 195 -12.41 21.46 0.53
C ALA A 195 -12.41 21.50 2.07
N GLY A 196 -11.23 21.59 2.71
CA GLY A 196 -11.06 21.68 4.16
C GLY A 196 -11.50 20.43 4.91
N THR A 197 -11.32 19.25 4.32
CA THR A 197 -11.67 17.97 4.95
C THR A 197 -10.65 17.60 6.03
N TRP A 198 -9.37 17.75 5.67
CA TRP A 198 -8.20 17.71 6.54
C TRP A 198 -7.21 18.79 6.13
N HIS A 199 -6.24 19.06 7.00
CA HIS A 199 -5.21 20.09 6.83
C HIS A 199 -3.86 19.52 7.24
N ILE A 200 -2.84 19.78 6.42
CA ILE A 200 -1.45 19.45 6.73
C ILE A 200 -0.82 20.65 7.42
N ALA A 201 -0.07 20.43 8.50
CA ALA A 201 0.58 21.51 9.22
C ALA A 201 1.73 22.08 8.40
N GLU A 202 1.56 23.32 7.91
CA GLU A 202 2.57 24.06 7.13
C GLU A 202 3.98 24.02 7.74
N PRO A 203 4.19 24.13 9.07
CA PRO A 203 5.54 24.10 9.65
C PRO A 203 6.27 22.77 9.51
N THR A 204 5.53 21.67 9.32
CA THR A 204 6.08 20.31 9.24
C THR A 204 6.21 19.77 7.82
N SER A 205 5.67 20.52 6.85
CA SER A 205 5.76 20.23 5.42
C SER A 205 6.95 20.95 4.78
N LEU A 206 7.50 20.33 3.74
CA LEU A 206 8.49 20.89 2.84
C LEU A 206 7.99 22.15 2.12
N GLY A 207 6.68 22.38 2.07
CA GLY A 207 6.07 23.49 1.32
C GLY A 207 6.27 23.37 -0.20
N ALA A 208 6.78 22.23 -0.68
CA ALA A 208 6.98 21.95 -2.09
C ALA A 208 5.66 21.45 -2.70
N GLY A 209 5.10 22.25 -3.61
CA GLY A 209 3.91 21.88 -4.38
C GLY A 209 4.28 21.40 -5.78
N LEU A 210 3.88 20.19 -6.17
CA LEU A 210 3.84 19.79 -7.57
C LEU A 210 2.42 19.96 -8.08
N LEU A 211 2.21 20.83 -9.08
CA LEU A 211 0.88 21.23 -9.57
C LEU A 211 -0.03 21.82 -8.46
N GLY A 212 0.58 22.45 -7.46
CA GLY A 212 -0.13 23.03 -6.30
C GLY A 212 -0.52 22.00 -5.22
N LEU A 213 0.03 20.78 -5.28
CA LEU A 213 -0.26 19.69 -4.34
C LEU A 213 0.99 19.32 -3.55
N PRO A 214 0.89 19.03 -2.24
CA PRO A 214 2.04 18.65 -1.41
C PRO A 214 2.76 17.42 -1.98
N VAL A 215 4.08 17.51 -2.12
CA VAL A 215 4.91 16.41 -2.62
C VAL A 215 4.93 15.24 -1.64
N GLU A 216 4.80 15.52 -0.35
CA GLU A 216 4.76 14.52 0.71
C GLU A 216 3.53 13.62 0.60
N GLU A 217 2.37 14.16 0.22
CA GLU A 217 1.16 13.36 -0.03
C GLU A 217 1.34 12.43 -1.23
N ALA A 218 1.97 12.92 -2.31
CA ALA A 218 2.34 12.07 -3.44
C ALA A 218 3.27 10.93 -2.99
N GLY A 219 4.24 11.26 -2.14
CA GLY A 219 5.16 10.30 -1.52
C GLY A 219 4.45 9.28 -0.64
N PHE A 220 3.51 9.71 0.20
CA PHE A 220 2.70 8.85 1.06
C PHE A 220 1.88 7.85 0.23
N PHE A 221 1.14 8.31 -0.77
CA PHE A 221 0.38 7.42 -1.66
C PHE A 221 1.29 6.49 -2.45
N LEU A 222 2.46 6.96 -2.89
CA LEU A 222 3.43 6.11 -3.57
C LEU A 222 3.94 4.98 -2.66
N MET A 223 4.34 5.31 -1.43
CA MET A 223 4.88 4.34 -0.47
C MET A 223 3.82 3.32 -0.04
N THR A 224 2.61 3.76 0.26
CA THR A 224 1.49 2.87 0.64
C THR A 224 1.09 1.95 -0.51
N ASN A 225 0.98 2.47 -1.74
CA ASN A 225 0.70 1.64 -2.92
C ASN A 225 1.84 0.67 -3.25
N LEU A 226 3.11 1.06 -3.05
CA LEU A 226 4.24 0.13 -3.14
C LEU A 226 4.11 -1.03 -2.15
N MET A 227 3.79 -0.75 -0.88
CA MET A 227 3.61 -1.79 0.14
C MET A 227 2.46 -2.75 -0.22
N VAL A 228 1.31 -2.21 -0.65
CA VAL A 228 0.16 -3.03 -1.05
C VAL A 228 0.49 -3.91 -2.26
N VAL A 229 1.04 -3.33 -3.33
CA VAL A 229 1.34 -4.06 -4.57
C VAL A 229 2.42 -5.10 -4.35
N LEU A 230 3.53 -4.75 -3.67
CA LEU A 230 4.60 -5.70 -3.38
C LEU A 230 4.13 -6.81 -2.43
N GLY A 231 3.33 -6.48 -1.41
CA GLY A 231 2.75 -7.45 -0.49
C GLY A 231 1.84 -8.45 -1.20
N LEU A 232 0.96 -7.97 -2.09
CA LEU A 232 0.09 -8.82 -2.89
C LEU A 232 0.87 -9.67 -3.89
N LEU A 233 1.85 -9.11 -4.61
CA LEU A 233 2.67 -9.87 -5.55
C LEU A 233 3.49 -10.95 -4.83
N LEU A 234 4.06 -10.64 -3.67
CA LEU A 234 4.77 -11.62 -2.83
C LEU A 234 3.82 -12.71 -2.34
N TRP A 235 2.59 -12.37 -1.94
CA TRP A 235 1.59 -13.34 -1.50
C TRP A 235 1.13 -14.28 -2.64
N LEU A 236 0.78 -13.71 -3.79
CA LEU A 236 0.26 -14.47 -4.93
C LEU A 236 1.32 -15.39 -5.55
N PHE A 237 2.55 -14.92 -5.63
CA PHE A 237 3.66 -15.60 -6.31
C PHE A 237 4.75 -16.03 -5.35
N SER A 238 4.41 -16.32 -4.09
CA SER A 238 5.37 -16.67 -3.04
C SER A 238 6.31 -17.83 -3.41
N GLU A 239 5.80 -18.86 -4.07
CA GLU A 239 6.60 -20.00 -4.57
C GLU A 239 7.65 -19.59 -5.63
N ARG A 240 7.47 -18.42 -6.24
CA ARG A 240 8.32 -17.85 -7.31
C ARG A 240 9.11 -16.62 -6.84
N ALA A 241 8.68 -15.98 -5.75
CA ALA A 241 9.45 -14.99 -5.02
C ALA A 241 10.63 -15.73 -4.35
N ALA A 242 11.85 -15.43 -4.80
CA ALA A 242 12.95 -16.39 -4.78
C ALA A 242 13.41 -16.86 -3.38
N GLY A 243 13.57 -18.18 -3.20
CA GLY A 243 14.84 -18.88 -2.89
C GLY A 243 15.64 -18.54 -1.63
N HIS A 244 15.19 -17.63 -0.77
CA HIS A 244 15.90 -17.32 0.47
C HIS A 244 15.67 -18.42 1.51
N PRO A 245 16.71 -18.99 2.14
CA PRO A 245 16.55 -20.07 3.13
C PRO A 245 15.55 -19.71 4.25
N LEU A 246 15.50 -18.43 4.65
CA LEU A 246 14.59 -17.92 5.68
C LEU A 246 13.14 -17.69 5.23
N ALA A 247 12.87 -17.60 3.92
CA ALA A 247 11.50 -17.40 3.41
C ALA A 247 10.73 -18.73 3.31
N ARG A 248 11.44 -19.84 3.04
CA ARG A 248 10.84 -21.18 2.91
C ARG A 248 9.96 -21.59 4.10
N PRO A 249 10.35 -21.39 5.38
CA PRO A 249 9.53 -21.79 6.52
C PRO A 249 8.24 -20.98 6.66
N LEU A 250 8.32 -19.66 6.44
CA LEU A 250 7.16 -18.77 6.53
C LEU A 250 6.13 -19.07 5.44
N LEU A 251 6.60 -19.29 4.21
CA LEU A 251 5.75 -19.66 3.09
C LEU A 251 5.09 -21.03 3.29
N ALA A 252 5.84 -22.02 3.79
CA ALA A 252 5.29 -23.34 4.11
C ALA A 252 4.24 -23.30 5.24
N SER A 253 4.38 -22.39 6.21
CA SER A 253 3.37 -22.19 7.25
C SER A 253 2.11 -21.52 6.71
N ALA A 254 2.24 -20.51 5.84
CA ALA A 254 1.10 -19.89 5.17
C ALA A 254 0.32 -20.90 4.28
N GLU A 255 1.02 -21.77 3.56
CA GLU A 255 0.42 -22.85 2.77
C GLU A 255 -0.36 -23.85 3.64
N ARG A 256 0.18 -24.23 4.79
CA ARG A 256 -0.53 -25.12 5.73
C ARG A 256 -1.79 -24.50 6.30
N LEU A 257 -1.78 -23.19 6.58
CA LEU A 257 -2.96 -22.47 7.04
C LEU A 257 -4.03 -22.37 5.94
N LEU A 258 -3.62 -22.08 4.70
CA LEU A 258 -4.54 -22.04 3.55
C LEU A 258 -5.17 -23.41 3.28
N ALA A 259 -4.37 -24.47 3.28
CA ALA A 259 -4.86 -25.84 3.10
C ALA A 259 -5.81 -26.27 4.24
N SER A 260 -5.65 -25.72 5.44
CA SER A 260 -6.58 -25.91 6.55
C SER A 260 -7.87 -25.11 6.35
N ALA A 261 -7.77 -23.86 5.89
CA ALA A 261 -8.91 -22.99 5.62
C ALA A 261 -9.78 -23.50 4.45
N GLU A 262 -9.17 -24.06 3.40
CA GLU A 262 -9.90 -24.69 2.29
C GLU A 262 -10.66 -25.95 2.73
N ARG A 263 -10.07 -26.77 3.59
CA ARG A 263 -10.75 -27.95 4.17
C ARG A 263 -11.96 -27.58 5.02
N LEU A 264 -11.96 -26.38 5.61
CA LEU A 264 -13.05 -25.87 6.43
C LEU A 264 -14.10 -25.07 5.63
N SER A 265 -13.83 -24.76 4.36
CA SER A 265 -14.80 -24.13 3.46
C SER A 265 -15.81 -25.18 3.02
N PRO A 266 -17.12 -25.05 3.33
CA PRO A 266 -18.13 -25.96 2.82
C PRO A 266 -18.08 -25.96 1.30
N GLN A 267 -17.98 -27.15 0.69
CA GLN A 267 -18.03 -27.32 -0.75
C GLN A 267 -19.34 -26.72 -1.27
N ARG A 268 -19.26 -25.55 -1.91
CA ARG A 268 -20.39 -25.02 -2.67
C ARG A 268 -20.32 -25.68 -4.04
N PHE A 269 -21.27 -26.61 -4.25
CA PHE A 269 -21.69 -27.08 -5.56
C PHE A 269 -22.17 -25.91 -6.42
#